data_AF-A0A264W3F4-F1
#
_entry.id   AF-A0A264W3F4-F1
#
_cell.length_a   1.000
_cell.length_b   1.000
_cell.length_c   1.000
_cell.angle_alpha   90.00
_cell.angle_beta   90.00
_cell.angle_gamma   90.00
#
_symmetry.space_group_name_H-M   'P 1'
#
loop_
_entity.id
_entity.type
_entity.pdbx_description
1 polymer ?
#
loop_
_entity_poly.entity_id
_entity_poly.type
_entity_poly.pdbx_seq_one_letter_code
_entity_poly.pdbx_strand_id
1 'polypeptide(L)'
;MNIKQLLSETIPDDMTLSEREKAAIRQRIHVNKKPNSLRFLAPVVAASVLLLALILFIPTLTQDQQPAFEIERSVALPDIPYDSLIPSTYIEQTDELIYTTNDGIYRYSFEQGVSEKLYDTPKRIYDYVASEKWIVWKENTDTNSFLHIVNRETGEENSITNDSALIMSIEGDKLVHLSISTNPPSFWLLDLATLQDTSLHSQGKDGSLGMLDHENGKIVFSERTEDTSTLFVYSDVTGELLHEFPSPYASVQRLQIIGDRIYGDFASEDEHMQLGYLTMSTGEYTELDTPTYWNSIIFGDYVALDMPDKRGSDLSDVKLYKVKGQELVPISQFPEVKERLVIPYLFGRDFAFFIEEDFISDGPTLHFVKP
;
A
#
# COMPACT_ATOMS: atom_id res chain seq x y z
N MET A 1 -17.32 25.70 46.34
CA MET A 1 -18.06 24.47 45.99
C MET A 1 -17.09 23.31 45.99
N ASN A 2 -17.39 22.22 46.71
CA ASN A 2 -16.45 21.13 47.02
C ASN A 2 -16.86 19.86 46.26
N ILE A 3 -15.93 19.26 45.52
CA ILE A 3 -16.10 18.07 44.66
C ILE A 3 -16.70 16.88 45.43
N LYS A 4 -16.51 16.81 46.75
CA LYS A 4 -17.12 15.77 47.60
C LYS A 4 -18.65 15.81 47.67
N GLN A 5 -19.28 16.98 47.52
CA GLN A 5 -20.74 17.10 47.54
C GLN A 5 -21.38 16.65 46.22
N LEU A 6 -20.71 16.91 45.09
CA LEU A 6 -21.17 16.49 43.76
C LEU A 6 -21.10 14.96 43.57
N LEU A 7 -20.14 14.30 44.21
CA LEU A 7 -19.99 12.84 44.19
C LEU A 7 -20.98 12.11 45.10
N SER A 8 -21.54 12.76 46.12
CA SER A 8 -22.56 12.14 46.99
C SER A 8 -23.98 12.22 46.42
N GLU A 9 -24.23 13.07 45.42
CA GLU A 9 -25.54 13.22 44.78
C GLU A 9 -25.72 12.34 43.53
N THR A 10 -24.65 11.68 43.07
CA THR A 10 -24.63 10.90 41.81
C THR A 10 -24.58 9.38 42.01
N ILE A 11 -24.60 8.89 43.26
CA ILE A 11 -24.61 7.45 43.55
C ILE A 11 -26.01 7.05 44.02
N PRO A 12 -26.70 6.10 43.35
CA PRO A 12 -28.02 5.65 43.77
C PRO A 12 -27.99 5.01 45.16
N ASP A 13 -29.03 5.26 45.98
CA ASP A 13 -29.11 4.83 47.39
C ASP A 13 -29.03 3.31 47.61
N ASP A 14 -29.16 2.50 46.56
CA ASP A 14 -29.09 1.04 46.61
C ASP A 14 -27.67 0.46 46.52
N MET A 15 -26.64 1.29 46.30
CA MET A 15 -25.22 0.88 46.27
C MET A 15 -24.38 1.41 47.45
N THR A 16 -25.01 1.76 48.58
CA THR A 16 -24.28 2.11 49.81
C THR A 16 -24.47 1.05 50.89
N LEU A 17 -23.37 0.43 51.30
CA LEU A 17 -23.36 -0.52 52.43
C LEU A 17 -23.92 0.15 53.69
N SER A 18 -24.89 -0.51 54.32
CA SER A 18 -25.51 0.01 55.53
C SER A 18 -24.48 0.13 56.66
N GLU A 19 -24.65 1.11 57.55
CA GLU A 19 -23.75 1.28 58.71
C GLU A 19 -23.70 0.03 59.61
N ARG A 20 -24.75 -0.80 59.55
CA ARG A 20 -24.82 -2.09 60.24
C ARG A 20 -23.89 -3.14 59.63
N GLU A 21 -23.75 -3.17 58.31
CA GLU A 21 -22.81 -4.05 57.60
C GLU A 21 -21.35 -3.59 57.77
N LYS A 22 -21.11 -2.28 57.75
CA LYS A 22 -19.79 -1.70 58.07
C LYS A 22 -19.35 -2.03 59.50
N ALA A 23 -20.27 -2.00 60.46
CA ALA A 23 -19.98 -2.40 61.84
C ALA A 23 -19.70 -3.91 61.98
N ALA A 24 -20.42 -4.76 61.24
CA ALA A 24 -20.20 -6.21 61.22
C ALA A 24 -18.84 -6.60 60.61
N ILE A 25 -18.37 -5.87 59.59
CA ILE A 25 -17.03 -6.04 59.00
C ILE A 25 -15.95 -5.60 60.00
N ARG A 26 -16.13 -4.47 60.68
CA ARG A 26 -15.16 -3.99 61.69
C ARG A 26 -15.01 -4.93 62.88
N GLN A 27 -16.09 -5.59 63.31
CA GLN A 27 -16.04 -6.59 64.39
C GLN A 27 -15.37 -7.91 63.96
N ARG A 28 -15.45 -8.31 62.68
CA ARG A 28 -14.74 -9.50 62.17
C ARG A 28 -13.22 -9.31 62.06
N ILE A 29 -12.73 -8.08 62.03
CA ILE A 29 -11.29 -7.76 61.88
C ILE A 29 -10.55 -7.76 63.24
N HIS A 30 -11.25 -7.73 64.39
CA HIS A 30 -10.62 -7.53 65.71
C HIS A 30 -10.69 -8.71 66.71
N VAL A 31 -11.06 -9.92 66.29
CA VAL A 31 -11.07 -11.09 67.19
C VAL A 31 -9.92 -12.04 66.87
N ASN A 32 -9.07 -12.22 67.88
CA ASN A 32 -7.94 -13.16 68.02
C ASN A 32 -6.55 -12.71 67.55
N LYS A 33 -5.85 -11.99 68.43
CA LYS A 33 -4.40 -12.16 68.60
C LYS A 33 -4.04 -12.28 70.09
N LYS A 34 -3.55 -13.46 70.48
CA LYS A 34 -2.51 -13.60 71.53
C LYS A 34 -1.20 -13.98 70.84
N PRO A 35 -0.05 -13.58 71.42
CA PRO A 35 1.18 -13.38 70.67
C PRO A 35 2.00 -14.66 70.58
N ASN A 36 2.64 -14.89 69.44
CA ASN A 36 3.85 -15.69 69.39
C ASN A 36 4.80 -15.16 68.31
N SER A 37 6.06 -15.17 68.68
CA SER A 37 7.22 -14.48 68.14
C SER A 37 7.70 -14.99 66.77
N LEU A 38 8.48 -14.13 66.10
CA LEU A 38 9.23 -14.33 64.85
C LEU A 38 8.41 -14.37 63.56
N ARG A 39 8.45 -13.27 62.80
CA ARG A 39 8.48 -13.18 61.31
C ARG A 39 8.29 -11.72 60.89
N PHE A 40 9.37 -10.93 60.92
CA PHE A 40 9.38 -9.53 60.46
C PHE A 40 10.25 -9.31 59.20
N LEU A 41 10.52 -10.35 58.41
CA LEU A 41 11.32 -10.24 57.19
C LEU A 41 10.63 -10.75 55.91
N ALA A 42 9.43 -11.32 55.99
CA ALA A 42 8.73 -11.82 54.81
C ALA A 42 8.10 -10.73 53.90
N PRO A 43 7.50 -9.63 54.42
CA PRO A 43 6.79 -8.69 53.53
C PRO A 43 7.73 -7.73 52.78
N VAL A 44 8.93 -7.48 53.29
CA VAL A 44 9.91 -6.58 52.63
C VAL A 44 10.60 -7.29 51.46
N VAL A 45 10.94 -8.57 51.60
CA VAL A 45 11.54 -9.35 50.50
C VAL A 45 10.53 -9.56 49.36
N ALA A 46 9.26 -9.83 49.68
CA ALA A 46 8.22 -9.98 48.65
C ALA A 46 7.97 -8.69 47.85
N ALA A 47 7.94 -7.52 48.52
CA ALA A 47 7.81 -6.23 47.83
C ALA A 47 9.05 -5.89 46.99
N SER A 48 10.24 -6.25 47.46
CA SER A 48 11.51 -6.05 46.73
C SER A 48 11.59 -6.91 45.47
N VAL A 49 11.11 -8.17 45.54
CA VAL A 49 11.06 -9.09 44.39
C VAL A 49 10.01 -8.63 43.38
N LEU A 50 8.86 -8.09 43.81
CA LEU A 50 7.86 -7.50 42.91
C LEU A 50 8.35 -6.22 42.24
N LEU A 51 9.09 -5.37 42.96
CA LEU A 51 9.71 -4.17 42.38
C LEU A 51 10.84 -4.52 41.43
N LEU A 52 11.69 -5.51 41.75
CA LEU A 52 12.71 -6.03 40.84
C LEU A 52 12.09 -6.73 39.63
N ALA A 53 10.98 -7.46 39.80
CA ALA A 53 10.26 -8.06 38.67
C ALA A 53 9.70 -6.96 37.76
N LEU A 54 9.09 -5.91 38.30
CA LEU A 54 8.68 -4.75 37.49
C LEU A 54 9.86 -4.09 36.77
N ILE A 55 11.00 -3.89 37.44
CA ILE A 55 12.22 -3.29 36.85
C ILE A 55 12.89 -4.23 35.83
N LEU A 56 12.75 -5.54 35.95
CA LEU A 56 13.25 -6.55 35.01
C LEU A 56 12.29 -6.81 33.83
N PHE A 57 11.01 -6.45 33.94
CA PHE A 57 10.03 -6.50 32.85
C PHE A 57 9.90 -5.17 32.06
N ILE A 58 10.34 -4.05 32.62
CA ILE A 58 10.39 -2.76 31.90
C ILE A 58 11.36 -2.74 30.69
N PRO A 59 12.53 -3.41 30.68
CA PRO A 59 13.45 -3.37 29.53
C PRO A 59 12.99 -4.26 28.37
N THR A 60 12.01 -5.15 28.58
CA THR A 60 11.44 -5.98 27.49
C THR A 60 10.25 -5.32 26.79
N LEU A 61 9.69 -4.25 27.36
CA LEU A 61 8.65 -3.42 26.72
C LEU A 61 9.25 -2.20 25.99
N THR A 62 10.52 -1.90 26.24
CA THR A 62 11.33 -0.93 25.50
C THR A 62 12.36 -1.68 24.68
N GLN A 63 11.89 -2.61 23.85
CA GLN A 63 12.67 -2.98 22.68
C GLN A 63 12.75 -1.69 21.85
N ASP A 64 13.93 -1.08 21.77
CA ASP A 64 14.27 -0.04 20.80
C ASP A 64 13.82 -0.58 19.44
N GLN A 65 12.59 -0.26 19.05
CA GLN A 65 12.14 -0.37 17.68
C GLN A 65 12.86 0.77 16.98
N GLN A 66 14.10 0.52 16.54
CA GLN A 66 14.56 1.26 15.38
C GLN A 66 13.44 1.15 14.34
N PRO A 67 12.96 2.28 13.81
CA PRO A 67 11.86 2.25 12.88
C PRO A 67 12.30 1.34 11.73
N ALA A 68 11.45 0.38 11.36
CA ALA A 68 11.76 -0.55 10.27
C ALA A 68 11.71 0.13 8.89
N PHE A 69 11.62 1.46 8.89
CA PHE A 69 11.65 2.35 7.77
C PHE A 69 12.20 3.70 8.24
N GLU A 70 13.16 4.26 7.51
CA GLU A 70 13.66 5.61 7.70
C GLU A 70 13.15 6.50 6.58
N ILE A 71 12.67 7.71 6.93
CA ILE A 71 12.41 8.74 5.94
C ILE A 71 13.78 9.23 5.46
N GLU A 72 14.11 8.93 4.22
CA GLU A 72 15.33 9.42 3.60
C GLU A 72 15.19 10.88 3.19
N ARG A 73 14.01 11.24 2.67
CA ARG A 73 13.72 12.57 2.14
C ARG A 73 12.24 12.88 2.26
N SER A 74 11.92 14.12 2.59
CA SER A 74 10.56 14.68 2.50
C SER A 74 10.59 15.89 1.58
N VAL A 75 9.62 15.99 0.67
CA VAL A 75 9.53 17.09 -0.29
C VAL A 75 8.12 17.66 -0.29
N ALA A 76 8.01 18.93 0.09
CA ALA A 76 6.75 19.66 -0.02
C ALA A 76 6.52 20.07 -1.49
N LEU A 77 5.31 19.82 -2.00
CA LEU A 77 4.91 20.06 -3.39
C LEU A 77 3.75 21.06 -3.45
N PRO A 78 3.95 22.33 -3.03
CA PRO A 78 2.85 23.28 -2.81
C PRO A 78 2.07 23.63 -4.09
N ASP A 79 2.73 23.61 -5.24
CA ASP A 79 2.15 24.00 -6.52
C ASP A 79 1.58 22.82 -7.33
N ILE A 80 1.62 21.60 -6.77
CA ILE A 80 1.08 20.40 -7.43
C ILE A 80 -0.24 20.00 -6.76
N PRO A 81 -1.36 19.99 -7.50
CA PRO A 81 -2.63 19.51 -6.96
C PRO A 81 -2.49 18.09 -6.40
N TYR A 82 -3.02 17.87 -5.20
CA TYR A 82 -2.96 16.56 -4.54
C TYR A 82 -3.51 15.42 -5.43
N ASP A 83 -4.61 15.67 -6.13
CA ASP A 83 -5.20 14.69 -7.02
C ASP A 83 -4.29 14.34 -8.20
N SER A 84 -3.43 15.27 -8.67
CA SER A 84 -2.38 15.03 -9.66
C SER A 84 -1.25 14.11 -9.17
N LEU A 85 -1.04 14.01 -7.87
CA LEU A 85 -0.02 13.14 -7.28
C LEU A 85 -0.47 11.68 -7.21
N ILE A 86 -1.77 11.41 -7.14
CA ILE A 86 -2.28 10.03 -7.02
C ILE A 86 -1.84 9.14 -8.20
N PRO A 87 -2.03 9.54 -9.47
CA PRO A 87 -1.54 8.78 -10.63
C PRO A 87 -0.17 9.26 -11.11
N SER A 88 0.61 9.99 -10.30
CA SER A 88 1.95 10.45 -10.71
C SER A 88 2.87 9.24 -10.97
N THR A 89 4.10 9.42 -11.47
CA THR A 89 5.13 8.37 -11.61
C THR A 89 6.49 8.89 -11.18
N TYR A 90 7.11 8.25 -10.18
CA TYR A 90 8.50 8.55 -9.81
C TYR A 90 9.47 7.80 -10.71
N ILE A 91 10.46 8.50 -11.25
CA ILE A 91 11.52 7.91 -12.05
C ILE A 91 12.83 8.08 -11.30
N GLU A 92 13.34 6.97 -10.79
CA GLU A 92 14.53 6.94 -9.93
C GLU A 92 15.80 7.38 -10.63
N GLN A 93 15.97 6.99 -11.90
CA GLN A 93 17.18 7.27 -12.69
C GLN A 93 17.41 8.77 -12.90
N THR A 94 16.34 9.54 -13.00
CA THR A 94 16.35 10.99 -13.24
C THR A 94 15.95 11.81 -12.01
N ASP A 95 15.64 11.14 -10.90
CA ASP A 95 15.13 11.73 -9.66
C ASP A 95 14.04 12.79 -9.90
N GLU A 96 12.97 12.37 -10.56
CA GLU A 96 11.86 13.26 -10.92
C GLU A 96 10.49 12.58 -10.74
N LEU A 97 9.46 13.41 -10.64
CA LEU A 97 8.06 12.98 -10.64
C LEU A 97 7.39 13.41 -11.93
N ILE A 98 6.87 12.46 -12.71
CA ILE A 98 5.98 12.72 -13.83
C ILE A 98 4.54 12.77 -13.32
N TYR A 99 3.76 13.77 -13.72
CA TYR A 99 2.37 13.88 -13.29
C TYR A 99 1.54 14.60 -14.35
N THR A 100 0.23 14.50 -14.25
CA THR A 100 -0.70 15.11 -15.21
C THR A 100 -1.61 16.11 -14.51
N THR A 101 -1.90 17.21 -15.20
CA THR A 101 -2.90 18.21 -14.80
C THR A 101 -3.94 18.35 -15.91
N ASN A 102 -4.85 19.32 -15.80
CA ASN A 102 -5.90 19.54 -16.79
C ASN A 102 -5.40 19.98 -18.18
N ASP A 103 -4.14 20.41 -18.30
CA ASP A 103 -3.61 21.04 -19.51
C ASP A 103 -2.27 20.45 -19.99
N GLY A 104 -1.79 19.38 -19.37
CA GLY A 104 -0.56 18.76 -19.81
C GLY A 104 -0.01 17.66 -18.92
N ILE A 105 1.09 17.12 -19.41
CA ILE A 105 1.99 16.21 -18.70
C ILE A 105 3.19 17.04 -18.24
N TYR A 106 3.55 16.91 -16.97
CA TYR A 106 4.58 17.69 -16.31
C TYR A 106 5.63 16.76 -15.71
N ARG A 107 6.84 17.30 -15.55
CA ARG A 107 7.86 16.75 -14.65
C ARG A 107 8.10 17.70 -13.48
N TYR A 108 8.33 17.17 -12.30
CA TYR A 108 8.90 17.89 -11.17
C TYR A 108 10.29 17.32 -10.88
N SER A 109 11.32 18.15 -11.02
CA SER A 109 12.69 17.77 -10.67
C SER A 109 12.93 17.97 -9.18
N PHE A 110 13.30 16.91 -8.46
CA PHE A 110 13.60 17.02 -7.03
C PHE A 110 14.92 17.78 -6.77
N GLU A 111 15.88 17.71 -7.69
CA GLU A 111 17.14 18.47 -7.62
C GLU A 111 16.89 19.98 -7.75
N GLN A 112 16.06 20.38 -8.72
CA GLN A 112 15.83 21.80 -9.02
C GLN A 112 14.67 22.39 -8.21
N GLY A 113 13.77 21.55 -7.70
CA GLY A 113 12.58 21.96 -6.97
C GLY A 113 11.55 22.68 -7.85
N VAL A 114 11.51 22.38 -9.15
CA VAL A 114 10.63 23.07 -10.12
C VAL A 114 9.87 22.09 -10.99
N SER A 115 8.63 22.49 -11.33
CA SER A 115 7.81 21.82 -12.33
C SER A 115 8.04 22.41 -13.72
N GLU A 116 8.13 21.54 -14.72
CA GLU A 116 8.19 21.88 -16.13
C GLU A 116 7.12 21.11 -16.90
N LYS A 117 6.38 21.82 -17.76
CA LYS A 117 5.46 21.17 -18.69
C LYS A 117 6.26 20.47 -19.77
N LEU A 118 6.03 19.17 -19.92
CA LEU A 118 6.63 18.37 -20.99
C LEU A 118 5.78 18.43 -22.26
N TYR A 119 4.46 18.24 -22.12
CA TYR A 119 3.54 18.18 -23.25
C TYR A 119 2.22 18.85 -22.93
N ASP A 120 1.64 19.53 -23.92
CA ASP A 120 0.27 20.04 -23.84
C ASP A 120 -0.73 18.93 -24.12
N THR A 121 -1.76 18.83 -23.28
CA THR A 121 -2.88 17.92 -23.50
C THR A 121 -4.20 18.68 -23.39
N PRO A 122 -5.23 18.33 -24.17
CA PRO A 122 -6.50 19.08 -24.16
C PRO A 122 -7.32 18.86 -22.88
N LYS A 123 -6.96 17.82 -22.11
CA LYS A 123 -7.57 17.43 -20.84
C LYS A 123 -6.56 16.66 -20.03
N ARG A 124 -6.90 16.42 -18.77
CA ARG A 124 -6.13 15.54 -17.89
C ARG A 124 -6.10 14.11 -18.42
N ILE A 125 -4.89 13.57 -18.48
CA ILE A 125 -4.62 12.19 -18.87
C ILE A 125 -4.54 11.34 -17.60
N TYR A 126 -5.37 10.29 -17.53
CA TYR A 126 -5.37 9.34 -16.42
C TYR A 126 -4.62 8.05 -16.76
N ASP A 127 -4.66 7.65 -18.03
CA ASP A 127 -4.02 6.43 -18.53
C ASP A 127 -2.70 6.80 -19.22
N TYR A 128 -1.62 6.83 -18.45
CA TYR A 128 -0.26 7.02 -18.96
C TYR A 128 0.73 6.16 -18.17
N VAL A 129 1.88 5.91 -18.78
CA VAL A 129 3.04 5.28 -18.16
C VAL A 129 4.29 6.03 -18.56
N ALA A 130 5.29 6.06 -17.69
CA ALA A 130 6.54 6.76 -17.92
C ALA A 130 7.74 5.96 -17.43
N SER A 131 8.85 6.08 -18.15
CA SER A 131 10.17 5.58 -17.77
C SER A 131 11.22 6.68 -17.97
N GLU A 132 12.48 6.39 -17.65
CA GLU A 132 13.61 7.29 -17.93
C GLU A 132 13.60 7.82 -19.38
N LYS A 133 13.24 6.97 -20.34
CA LYS A 133 13.33 7.28 -21.77
C LYS A 133 12.01 7.54 -22.46
N TRP A 134 10.90 7.09 -21.90
CA TRP A 134 9.63 7.06 -22.62
C TRP A 134 8.49 7.64 -21.80
N ILE A 135 7.58 8.34 -22.46
CA ILE A 135 6.25 8.64 -21.93
C ILE A 135 5.25 8.10 -22.95
N VAL A 136 4.30 7.31 -22.48
CA VAL A 136 3.25 6.72 -23.30
C VAL A 136 1.91 7.07 -22.68
N TRP A 137 0.97 7.57 -23.47
CA TRP A 137 -0.38 7.82 -22.98
C TRP A 137 -1.44 7.55 -24.02
N LYS A 138 -2.64 7.30 -23.50
CA LYS A 138 -3.83 7.16 -24.32
C LYS A 138 -4.61 8.46 -24.43
N GLU A 139 -5.02 8.77 -25.65
CA GLU A 139 -5.99 9.81 -25.92
C GLU A 139 -7.21 9.24 -26.65
N ASN A 140 -8.39 9.41 -26.05
CA ASN A 140 -9.66 9.07 -26.69
C ASN A 140 -10.35 10.34 -27.21
N THR A 141 -10.76 10.27 -28.47
CA THR A 141 -11.68 11.19 -29.13
C THR A 141 -13.03 10.49 -29.36
N ASP A 142 -14.04 11.22 -29.85
CA ASP A 142 -15.36 10.67 -30.15
C ASP A 142 -15.34 9.54 -31.20
N THR A 143 -14.27 9.44 -31.99
CA THR A 143 -14.22 8.54 -33.16
C THR A 143 -12.98 7.65 -33.22
N ASN A 144 -11.90 8.03 -32.55
CA ASN A 144 -10.63 7.31 -32.58
C ASN A 144 -10.00 7.25 -31.18
N SER A 145 -9.20 6.22 -30.96
CA SER A 145 -8.26 6.11 -29.84
C SER A 145 -6.85 6.23 -30.38
N PHE A 146 -5.99 6.96 -29.67
CA PHE A 146 -4.59 7.15 -30.01
C PHE A 146 -3.73 6.71 -28.85
N LEU A 147 -2.70 5.92 -29.14
CA LEU A 147 -1.60 5.65 -28.23
C LEU A 147 -0.43 6.53 -28.65
N HIS A 148 -0.15 7.56 -27.86
CA HIS A 148 0.98 8.46 -28.08
C HIS A 148 2.22 7.88 -27.40
N ILE A 149 3.35 7.88 -28.10
CA ILE A 149 4.62 7.34 -27.65
C ILE A 149 5.67 8.41 -27.89
N VAL A 150 6.32 8.86 -26.83
CA VAL A 150 7.34 9.90 -26.94
C VAL A 150 8.64 9.47 -26.29
N ASN A 151 9.71 9.56 -27.07
CA ASN A 151 11.06 9.43 -26.55
C ASN A 151 11.48 10.75 -25.88
N ARG A 152 11.76 10.70 -24.59
CA ARG A 152 12.07 11.85 -23.74
C ARG A 152 13.45 12.44 -24.00
N GLU A 153 14.40 11.62 -24.48
CA GLU A 153 15.75 12.06 -24.78
C GLU A 153 15.84 12.79 -26.13
N THR A 154 15.13 12.27 -27.14
CA THR A 154 15.18 12.81 -28.51
C THR A 154 14.04 13.77 -28.83
N GLY A 155 12.94 13.73 -28.06
CA GLY A 155 11.68 14.42 -28.38
C GLY A 155 10.96 13.82 -29.58
N GLU A 156 11.33 12.62 -30.03
CA GLU A 156 10.64 11.95 -31.13
C GLU A 156 9.27 11.45 -30.68
N GLU A 157 8.24 11.85 -31.42
CA GLU A 157 6.85 11.48 -31.16
C GLU A 157 6.34 10.52 -32.23
N ASN A 158 5.74 9.42 -31.77
CA ASN A 158 5.02 8.47 -32.59
C ASN A 158 3.60 8.31 -32.05
N SER A 159 2.66 7.88 -32.90
CA SER A 159 1.29 7.61 -32.46
C SER A 159 0.70 6.43 -33.23
N ILE A 160 0.11 5.50 -32.50
CA ILE A 160 -0.62 4.37 -33.07
C ILE A 160 -2.11 4.74 -33.05
N THR A 161 -2.74 4.74 -34.23
CA THR A 161 -4.15 5.10 -34.39
C THR A 161 -5.04 3.86 -34.27
N ASN A 162 -6.20 4.01 -33.64
CA ASN A 162 -7.19 2.95 -33.38
C ASN A 162 -6.72 1.83 -32.45
N ASP A 163 -5.62 2.05 -31.74
CA ASP A 163 -5.28 1.20 -30.62
C ASP A 163 -5.96 1.74 -29.36
N SER A 164 -6.92 0.97 -28.85
CA SER A 164 -7.49 1.24 -27.54
C SER A 164 -6.72 0.43 -26.50
N ALA A 165 -5.46 0.81 -26.30
CA ALA A 165 -4.64 0.31 -25.21
C ALA A 165 -5.32 0.58 -23.87
N LEU A 166 -5.26 -0.37 -22.95
CA LEU A 166 -5.67 -0.25 -21.57
C LEU A 166 -4.63 -0.99 -20.74
N ILE A 167 -4.58 -0.70 -19.44
CA ILE A 167 -3.77 -1.48 -18.48
C ILE A 167 -2.32 -1.57 -19.00
N MET A 168 -1.65 -0.42 -19.02
CA MET A 168 -0.31 -0.28 -19.57
C MET A 168 0.73 -0.48 -18.47
N SER A 169 1.86 -1.08 -18.81
CA SER A 169 3.07 -1.09 -17.99
C SER A 169 4.30 -0.95 -18.88
N ILE A 170 5.35 -0.31 -18.35
CA ILE A 170 6.55 0.02 -19.10
C ILE A 170 7.81 -0.37 -18.33
N GLU A 171 8.71 -1.12 -18.97
CA GLU A 171 10.04 -1.43 -18.45
C GLU A 171 11.08 -1.23 -19.56
N GLY A 172 12.00 -0.28 -19.36
CA GLY A 172 13.01 0.07 -20.36
C GLY A 172 12.36 0.56 -21.67
N ASP A 173 12.68 -0.11 -22.77
CA ASP A 173 12.18 0.20 -24.12
C ASP A 173 10.97 -0.65 -24.52
N LYS A 174 10.25 -1.22 -23.56
CA LYS A 174 9.13 -2.13 -23.80
C LYS A 174 7.86 -1.65 -23.12
N LEU A 175 6.76 -1.66 -23.86
CA LEU A 175 5.43 -1.38 -23.36
C LEU A 175 4.58 -2.66 -23.44
N VAL A 176 4.00 -3.05 -22.33
CA VAL A 176 2.94 -4.06 -22.32
C VAL A 176 1.61 -3.36 -22.15
N HIS A 177 0.62 -3.78 -22.94
CA HIS A 177 -0.71 -3.22 -22.87
C HIS A 177 -1.76 -4.26 -23.28
N LEU A 178 -2.98 -4.06 -22.80
CA LEU A 178 -4.16 -4.76 -23.28
C LEU A 178 -4.79 -3.94 -24.41
N SER A 179 -4.84 -4.50 -25.62
CA SER A 179 -5.60 -3.89 -26.71
C SER A 179 -7.01 -4.46 -26.75
N ILE A 180 -8.02 -3.60 -26.59
CA ILE A 180 -9.44 -3.96 -26.80
C ILE A 180 -9.91 -3.72 -28.23
N SER A 181 -9.01 -3.33 -29.12
CA SER A 181 -9.28 -3.20 -30.56
C SER A 181 -9.37 -4.56 -31.26
N THR A 182 -8.80 -5.60 -30.64
CA THR A 182 -8.89 -6.98 -31.10
C THR A 182 -10.15 -7.65 -30.56
N ASN A 183 -10.65 -8.66 -31.28
CA ASN A 183 -11.76 -9.48 -30.81
C ASN A 183 -11.35 -10.96 -30.84
N PRO A 184 -11.08 -11.58 -29.68
CA PRO A 184 -11.21 -11.03 -28.31
C PRO A 184 -10.08 -10.03 -27.96
N PRO A 185 -10.21 -9.25 -26.88
CA PRO A 185 -9.13 -8.41 -26.38
C PRO A 185 -7.86 -9.22 -26.13
N SER A 186 -6.69 -8.61 -26.32
CA SER A 186 -5.41 -9.32 -26.28
C SER A 186 -4.31 -8.48 -25.65
N PHE A 187 -3.42 -9.12 -24.89
CA PHE A 187 -2.21 -8.51 -24.38
C PHE A 187 -1.09 -8.55 -25.43
N TRP A 188 -0.41 -7.42 -25.56
CA TRP A 188 0.64 -7.18 -26.53
C TRP A 188 1.88 -6.61 -25.85
N LEU A 189 3.04 -6.99 -26.37
CA LEU A 189 4.34 -6.43 -26.05
C LEU A 189 4.82 -5.60 -27.25
N LEU A 190 4.94 -4.29 -27.05
CA LEU A 190 5.44 -3.34 -28.04
C LEU A 190 6.88 -2.96 -27.70
N ASP A 191 7.80 -3.17 -28.65
CA ASP A 191 9.14 -2.58 -28.60
C ASP A 191 9.06 -1.11 -29.01
N LEU A 192 9.35 -0.19 -28.09
CA LEU A 192 9.18 1.25 -28.29
C LEU A 192 10.19 1.87 -29.24
N ALA A 193 11.37 1.24 -29.40
CA ALA A 193 12.41 1.74 -30.29
C ALA A 193 12.11 1.39 -31.76
N THR A 194 11.49 0.23 -32.01
CA THR A 194 11.21 -0.29 -33.35
C THR A 194 9.74 -0.22 -33.75
N LEU A 195 8.86 0.01 -32.77
CA LEU A 195 7.40 -0.07 -32.87
C LEU A 195 6.90 -1.43 -33.36
N GLN A 196 7.65 -2.50 -33.07
CA GLN A 196 7.25 -3.85 -33.42
C GLN A 196 6.41 -4.48 -32.29
N ASP A 197 5.20 -4.91 -32.64
CA ASP A 197 4.29 -5.62 -31.74
C ASP A 197 4.52 -7.13 -31.74
N THR A 198 4.44 -7.72 -30.54
CA THR A 198 4.40 -9.16 -30.30
C THR A 198 3.14 -9.50 -29.51
N SER A 199 2.28 -10.36 -30.07
CA SER A 199 1.11 -10.85 -29.34
C SER A 199 1.56 -11.81 -28.24
N LEU A 200 1.17 -11.52 -27.00
CA LEU A 200 1.45 -12.39 -25.85
C LEU A 200 0.29 -13.35 -25.63
N HIS A 201 -0.92 -12.81 -25.56
CA HIS A 201 -2.07 -13.57 -25.10
C HIS A 201 -3.37 -13.01 -25.65
N SER A 202 -4.23 -13.89 -26.14
CA SER A 202 -5.58 -13.57 -26.59
C SER A 202 -6.56 -14.08 -25.55
N GLN A 203 -7.34 -13.19 -24.92
CA GLN A 203 -8.27 -13.57 -23.86
C GLN A 203 -9.28 -14.61 -24.36
N GLY A 204 -9.72 -15.48 -23.45
CA GLY A 204 -10.82 -16.39 -23.69
C GLY A 204 -12.13 -15.64 -23.97
N LYS A 205 -13.12 -16.36 -24.52
CA LYS A 205 -14.44 -15.80 -24.87
C LYS A 205 -15.15 -15.16 -23.66
N ASP A 206 -14.93 -15.72 -22.48
CA ASP A 206 -15.52 -15.30 -21.21
C ASP A 206 -14.47 -14.60 -20.32
N GLY A 207 -13.31 -14.27 -20.89
CA GLY A 207 -12.23 -13.55 -20.23
C GLY A 207 -12.62 -12.09 -19.99
N SER A 208 -12.38 -11.62 -18.77
CA SER A 208 -12.54 -10.21 -18.40
C SER A 208 -11.18 -9.55 -18.11
N LEU A 209 -11.16 -8.22 -18.10
CA LEU A 209 -9.96 -7.41 -17.89
C LEU A 209 -9.27 -7.83 -16.58
N GLY A 210 -8.02 -8.26 -16.65
CA GLY A 210 -7.19 -8.46 -15.46
C GLY A 210 -6.14 -7.38 -15.31
N MET A 211 -5.47 -7.38 -14.16
CA MET A 211 -4.41 -6.43 -13.86
C MET A 211 -3.10 -6.91 -14.47
N LEU A 212 -2.13 -6.00 -14.61
CA LEU A 212 -0.82 -6.23 -15.23
C LEU A 212 0.28 -5.73 -14.29
N ASP A 213 1.40 -6.43 -14.26
CA ASP A 213 2.67 -5.90 -13.80
C ASP A 213 3.81 -6.33 -14.72
N HIS A 214 4.86 -5.50 -14.83
CA HIS A 214 6.01 -5.71 -15.70
C HIS A 214 7.28 -5.27 -14.98
N GLU A 215 8.08 -6.23 -14.55
CA GLU A 215 9.26 -5.95 -13.72
C GLU A 215 10.30 -7.07 -13.89
N ASN A 216 11.58 -6.67 -13.98
CA ASN A 216 12.74 -7.55 -14.08
C ASN A 216 12.63 -8.57 -15.22
N GLY A 217 12.17 -8.09 -16.38
CA GLY A 217 12.08 -8.88 -17.61
C GLY A 217 10.93 -9.91 -17.63
N LYS A 218 10.00 -9.80 -16.68
CA LYS A 218 8.81 -10.65 -16.60
C LYS A 218 7.56 -9.80 -16.68
N ILE A 219 6.55 -10.37 -17.30
CA ILE A 219 5.24 -9.77 -17.46
C ILE A 219 4.25 -10.71 -16.78
N VAL A 220 3.46 -10.20 -15.84
CA VAL A 220 2.37 -10.97 -15.24
C VAL A 220 1.05 -10.26 -15.45
N PHE A 221 0.03 -10.99 -15.87
CA PHE A 221 -1.33 -10.49 -15.84
C PHE A 221 -2.30 -11.57 -15.38
N SER A 222 -3.45 -11.14 -14.88
CA SER A 222 -4.57 -12.04 -14.59
C SER A 222 -5.56 -12.07 -15.75
N GLU A 223 -6.24 -13.19 -15.91
CA GLU A 223 -7.47 -13.28 -16.69
C GLU A 223 -8.53 -13.91 -15.81
N ARG A 224 -9.70 -13.28 -15.73
CA ARG A 224 -10.85 -13.82 -15.00
C ARG A 224 -11.84 -14.42 -15.98
N THR A 225 -12.21 -15.68 -15.73
CA THR A 225 -13.37 -16.36 -16.32
C THR A 225 -14.57 -16.30 -15.35
N GLU A 226 -15.70 -16.94 -15.65
CA GLU A 226 -16.92 -16.84 -14.82
C GLU A 226 -16.65 -17.20 -13.33
N ASP A 227 -15.92 -18.29 -13.08
CA ASP A 227 -15.77 -18.86 -11.73
C ASP A 227 -14.34 -18.79 -11.17
N THR A 228 -13.34 -18.46 -12.00
CA THR A 228 -11.92 -18.55 -11.62
C THR A 228 -11.10 -17.45 -12.27
N SER A 229 -9.90 -17.25 -11.75
CA SER A 229 -8.88 -16.45 -12.43
C SER A 229 -7.63 -17.27 -12.69
N THR A 230 -6.91 -16.94 -13.75
CA THR A 230 -5.62 -17.54 -14.10
C THR A 230 -4.58 -16.43 -14.19
N LEU A 231 -3.40 -16.64 -13.61
CA LEU A 231 -2.27 -15.75 -13.79
C LEU A 231 -1.36 -16.32 -14.88
N PHE A 232 -0.98 -15.47 -15.82
CA PHE A 232 -0.03 -15.82 -16.86
C PHE A 232 1.26 -15.04 -16.66
N VAL A 233 2.40 -15.73 -16.79
CA VAL A 233 3.73 -15.12 -16.69
C VAL A 233 4.44 -15.29 -18.02
N TYR A 234 4.86 -14.19 -18.62
CA TYR A 234 5.59 -14.15 -19.88
C TYR A 234 7.00 -13.59 -19.68
N SER A 235 7.91 -14.04 -20.54
CA SER A 235 9.24 -13.44 -20.71
C SER A 235 9.09 -12.19 -21.57
N ASP A 236 9.54 -11.04 -21.08
CA ASP A 236 9.56 -9.83 -21.89
C ASP A 236 10.65 -9.87 -22.99
N VAL A 237 11.61 -10.79 -22.88
CA VAL A 237 12.74 -10.92 -23.81
C VAL A 237 12.34 -11.74 -25.02
N THR A 238 11.64 -12.85 -24.79
CA THR A 238 11.29 -13.81 -25.84
C THR A 238 9.82 -13.73 -26.25
N GLY A 239 8.97 -13.09 -25.44
CA GLY A 239 7.51 -13.11 -25.61
C GLY A 239 6.89 -14.48 -25.31
N GLU A 240 7.66 -15.44 -24.77
CA GLU A 240 7.19 -16.79 -24.50
C GLU A 240 6.48 -16.86 -23.14
N LEU A 241 5.41 -17.66 -23.11
CA LEU A 241 4.74 -18.04 -21.87
C LEU A 241 5.70 -18.88 -21.02
N LEU A 242 6.01 -18.41 -19.82
CA LEU A 242 6.85 -19.08 -18.84
C LEU A 242 6.01 -19.97 -17.92
N HIS A 243 4.91 -19.41 -17.40
CA HIS A 243 4.05 -20.08 -16.43
C HIS A 243 2.58 -19.70 -16.59
N GLU A 244 1.72 -20.64 -16.24
CA GLU A 244 0.28 -20.47 -16.10
C GLU A 244 -0.12 -21.02 -14.74
N PHE A 245 -0.77 -20.19 -13.92
CA PHE A 245 -1.17 -20.55 -12.57
C PHE A 245 -2.67 -20.36 -12.38
N PRO A 246 -3.42 -21.43 -12.08
CA PRO A 246 -4.81 -21.28 -11.66
C PRO A 246 -4.84 -20.60 -10.28
N SER A 247 -5.61 -19.52 -10.17
CA SER A 247 -5.88 -18.87 -8.90
C SER A 247 -6.97 -19.63 -8.15
N PRO A 248 -6.85 -19.81 -6.82
CA PRO A 248 -7.94 -20.33 -6.01
C PRO A 248 -9.11 -19.34 -5.84
N TYR A 249 -9.01 -18.12 -6.38
CA TYR A 249 -10.00 -17.06 -6.24
C TYR A 249 -10.63 -16.67 -7.58
N ALA A 250 -11.84 -16.13 -7.51
CA ALA A 250 -12.61 -15.68 -8.67
C ALA A 250 -11.95 -14.49 -9.38
N SER A 251 -11.21 -13.65 -8.66
CA SER A 251 -10.44 -12.57 -9.28
C SER A 251 -9.13 -12.29 -8.55
N VAL A 252 -8.14 -11.78 -9.30
CA VAL A 252 -6.88 -11.26 -8.75
C VAL A 252 -6.66 -9.86 -9.29
N GLN A 253 -6.42 -8.93 -8.39
CA GLN A 253 -6.20 -7.51 -8.65
C GLN A 253 -4.84 -7.08 -8.11
N ARG A 254 -4.38 -5.88 -8.50
CA ARG A 254 -3.15 -5.22 -8.01
C ARG A 254 -1.94 -6.17 -7.93
N LEU A 255 -1.58 -6.74 -9.07
CA LEU A 255 -0.44 -7.65 -9.18
C LEU A 255 0.87 -6.89 -8.97
N GLN A 256 1.83 -7.52 -8.29
CA GLN A 256 3.21 -7.02 -8.14
C GLN A 256 4.23 -8.16 -8.16
N ILE A 257 5.24 -8.08 -9.03
CA ILE A 257 6.34 -9.02 -9.13
C ILE A 257 7.47 -8.58 -8.19
N ILE A 258 7.80 -9.40 -7.20
CA ILE A 258 8.93 -9.15 -6.30
C ILE A 258 9.76 -10.43 -6.18
N GLY A 259 10.91 -10.44 -6.85
CA GLY A 259 11.79 -11.61 -6.89
C GLY A 259 11.13 -12.83 -7.54
N ASP A 260 10.92 -13.89 -6.77
CA ASP A 260 10.24 -15.13 -7.19
C ASP A 260 8.74 -15.16 -6.84
N ARG A 261 8.18 -14.05 -6.34
CA ARG A 261 6.78 -13.98 -5.89
C ARG A 261 5.97 -13.03 -6.75
N ILE A 262 4.72 -13.42 -7.00
CA ILE A 262 3.68 -12.56 -7.56
C ILE A 262 2.70 -12.28 -6.43
N TYR A 263 2.74 -11.07 -5.89
CA TYR A 263 1.75 -10.60 -4.93
C TYR A 263 0.49 -10.13 -5.66
N GLY A 264 -0.64 -10.18 -4.98
CA GLY A 264 -1.90 -9.66 -5.49
C GLY A 264 -2.99 -9.63 -4.43
N ASP A 265 -4.05 -8.90 -4.74
CA ASP A 265 -5.29 -8.92 -3.97
C ASP A 265 -6.25 -9.92 -4.59
N PHE A 266 -6.44 -11.03 -3.90
CA PHE A 266 -7.25 -12.15 -4.32
C PHE A 266 -8.65 -11.99 -3.75
N ALA A 267 -9.68 -11.90 -4.60
CA ALA A 267 -11.06 -11.71 -4.14
C ALA A 267 -11.94 -12.90 -4.48
N SER A 268 -12.66 -13.39 -3.48
CA SER A 268 -13.72 -14.39 -3.60
C SER A 268 -14.96 -13.80 -4.27
N GLU A 269 -15.96 -14.64 -4.57
CA GLU A 269 -17.21 -14.22 -5.21
C GLU A 269 -18.00 -13.17 -4.41
N ASP A 270 -17.83 -13.14 -3.09
CA ASP A 270 -18.43 -12.14 -2.19
C ASP A 270 -17.60 -10.86 -2.03
N GLU A 271 -16.59 -10.69 -2.90
CA GLU A 271 -15.71 -9.51 -2.98
C GLU A 271 -14.87 -9.26 -1.71
N HIS A 272 -14.74 -10.25 -0.82
CA HIS A 272 -13.76 -10.19 0.25
C HIS A 272 -12.35 -10.28 -0.34
N MET A 273 -11.61 -9.17 -0.23
CA MET A 273 -10.22 -9.09 -0.67
C MET A 273 -9.29 -9.70 0.37
N GLN A 274 -8.37 -10.53 -0.12
CA GLN A 274 -7.38 -11.23 0.65
C GLN A 274 -6.01 -11.05 0.01
N LEU A 275 -5.06 -10.49 0.76
CA LEU A 275 -3.69 -10.34 0.26
C LEU A 275 -3.01 -11.69 0.29
N GLY A 276 -2.31 -12.02 -0.79
CA GLY A 276 -1.50 -13.22 -0.86
C GLY A 276 -0.40 -13.10 -1.90
N TYR A 277 0.37 -14.16 -2.04
CA TYR A 277 1.33 -14.29 -3.12
C TYR A 277 1.39 -15.70 -3.67
N LEU A 278 1.76 -15.79 -4.94
CA LEU A 278 2.09 -17.03 -5.61
C LEU A 278 3.60 -17.11 -5.82
N THR A 279 4.21 -18.24 -5.46
CA THR A 279 5.65 -18.48 -5.69
C THR A 279 5.85 -19.05 -7.09
N MET A 280 6.54 -18.32 -7.98
CA MET A 280 6.67 -18.69 -9.39
C MET A 280 7.38 -20.04 -9.59
N SER A 281 8.40 -20.34 -8.78
CA SER A 281 9.14 -21.61 -8.90
C SER A 281 8.33 -22.86 -8.52
N THR A 282 7.30 -22.73 -7.68
CA THR A 282 6.51 -23.87 -7.18
C THR A 282 5.05 -23.84 -7.60
N GLY A 283 4.53 -22.68 -8.00
CA GLY A 283 3.10 -22.44 -8.20
C GLY A 283 2.28 -22.39 -6.90
N GLU A 284 2.92 -22.42 -5.73
CA GLU A 284 2.23 -22.45 -4.45
C GLU A 284 1.68 -21.06 -4.09
N TYR A 285 0.38 -21.02 -3.80
CA TYR A 285 -0.30 -19.84 -3.26
C TYR A 285 -0.17 -19.81 -1.74
N THR A 286 0.17 -18.63 -1.20
CA THR A 286 0.23 -18.35 0.23
C THR A 286 -0.64 -17.14 0.55
N GLU A 287 -1.59 -17.34 1.46
CA GLU A 287 -2.43 -16.30 2.05
C GLU A 287 -1.67 -15.57 3.17
N LEU A 288 -1.82 -14.25 3.27
CA LEU A 288 -1.28 -13.45 4.37
C LEU A 288 -2.40 -13.09 5.36
N ASP A 289 -2.17 -13.23 6.67
CA ASP A 289 -3.12 -12.78 7.69
C ASP A 289 -3.14 -11.25 7.72
N THR A 290 -4.20 -10.67 7.14
CA THR A 290 -4.34 -9.21 6.96
C THR A 290 -5.62 -8.69 7.62
N PRO A 291 -5.58 -7.50 8.24
CA PRO A 291 -6.81 -6.81 8.63
C PRO A 291 -7.57 -6.32 7.38
N THR A 292 -8.86 -5.99 7.50
CA THR A 292 -9.63 -5.42 6.38
C THR A 292 -8.96 -4.17 5.81
N TYR A 293 -8.83 -4.12 4.49
CA TYR A 293 -8.17 -3.06 3.74
C TYR A 293 -8.86 -2.83 2.39
N TRP A 294 -8.55 -1.71 1.72
CA TRP A 294 -9.08 -1.36 0.39
C TRP A 294 -8.04 -1.46 -0.71
N ASN A 295 -6.78 -1.14 -0.40
CA ASN A 295 -5.65 -1.21 -1.31
C ASN A 295 -4.44 -1.78 -0.57
N SER A 296 -3.64 -2.58 -1.26
CA SER A 296 -2.35 -3.06 -0.77
C SER A 296 -1.25 -2.66 -1.73
N ILE A 297 -0.04 -2.54 -1.19
CA ILE A 297 1.15 -2.24 -1.97
C ILE A 297 2.36 -2.89 -1.25
N ILE A 298 3.25 -3.55 -2.00
CA ILE A 298 4.31 -4.41 -1.45
C ILE A 298 5.69 -3.88 -1.83
N PHE A 299 6.58 -3.78 -0.86
CA PHE A 299 7.96 -3.35 -1.07
C PHE A 299 8.92 -4.31 -0.34
N GLY A 300 9.59 -5.19 -1.09
CA GLY A 300 10.43 -6.24 -0.50
C GLY A 300 9.63 -7.14 0.44
N ASP A 301 9.97 -7.12 1.73
CA ASP A 301 9.28 -7.85 2.80
C ASP A 301 8.27 -6.98 3.58
N TYR A 302 7.85 -5.86 3.01
CA TYR A 302 6.96 -4.89 3.67
C TYR A 302 5.69 -4.65 2.88
N VAL A 303 4.63 -4.30 3.59
CA VAL A 303 3.29 -4.07 3.03
C VAL A 303 2.75 -2.76 3.57
N ALA A 304 2.26 -1.90 2.68
CA ALA A 304 1.38 -0.80 3.06
C ALA A 304 -0.07 -1.19 2.74
N LEU A 305 -0.95 -1.05 3.73
CA LEU A 305 -2.38 -1.29 3.57
C LEU A 305 -3.14 0.03 3.76
N ASP A 306 -3.98 0.36 2.78
CA ASP A 306 -4.96 1.42 2.85
C ASP A 306 -6.16 0.91 3.64
N MET A 307 -6.32 1.37 4.86
CA MET A 307 -7.30 0.81 5.80
C MET A 307 -8.41 1.80 6.10
N PRO A 308 -9.67 1.35 6.22
CA PRO A 308 -10.77 2.22 6.63
C PRO A 308 -10.46 2.89 7.97
N ASP A 309 -10.59 4.20 8.00
CA ASP A 309 -10.38 5.01 9.19
C ASP A 309 -11.53 4.75 10.18
N LYS A 310 -11.18 4.66 11.46
CA LYS A 310 -12.16 4.56 12.54
C LYS A 310 -13.05 5.80 12.65
N ARG A 311 -12.64 6.93 12.05
CA ARG A 311 -13.37 8.21 12.04
C ARG A 311 -14.52 8.27 11.01
N GLY A 312 -14.59 7.35 10.05
CA GLY A 312 -15.66 7.29 9.05
C GLY A 312 -15.33 6.38 7.89
N SER A 313 -16.36 5.76 7.29
CA SER A 313 -16.23 4.76 6.21
C SER A 313 -15.65 5.28 4.90
N ASP A 314 -15.50 6.60 4.74
CA ASP A 314 -15.06 7.23 3.50
C ASP A 314 -13.64 7.81 3.63
N LEU A 315 -13.02 7.65 4.80
CA LEU A 315 -11.65 8.03 5.07
C LEU A 315 -10.82 6.76 5.21
N SER A 316 -9.61 6.79 4.71
CA SER A 316 -8.61 5.75 4.94
C SER A 316 -7.29 6.32 5.42
N ASP A 317 -6.52 5.48 6.09
CA ASP A 317 -5.15 5.77 6.53
C ASP A 317 -4.25 4.59 6.17
N VAL A 318 -3.01 4.89 5.80
CA VAL A 318 -2.03 3.87 5.42
C VAL A 318 -1.32 3.35 6.65
N LYS A 319 -1.32 2.02 6.78
CA LYS A 319 -0.57 1.32 7.82
C LYS A 319 0.47 0.42 7.21
N LEU A 320 1.64 0.42 7.84
CA LEU A 320 2.78 -0.36 7.40
C LEU A 320 2.91 -1.63 8.22
N TYR A 321 3.33 -2.69 7.54
CA TYR A 321 3.55 -4.01 8.11
C TYR A 321 4.82 -4.60 7.54
N LYS A 322 5.46 -5.48 8.32
CA LYS A 322 6.51 -6.38 7.84
C LYS A 322 5.96 -7.79 7.72
N VAL A 323 6.19 -8.44 6.58
CA VAL A 323 5.84 -9.84 6.34
C VAL A 323 6.77 -10.74 7.16
N LYS A 324 6.19 -11.61 8.00
CA LYS A 324 6.92 -12.66 8.72
C LYS A 324 6.20 -13.99 8.55
N GLY A 325 6.64 -14.77 7.57
CA GLY A 325 5.93 -15.98 7.18
C GLY A 325 4.60 -15.60 6.53
N GLN A 326 3.49 -16.00 7.16
CA GLN A 326 2.13 -15.65 6.73
C GLN A 326 1.54 -14.47 7.52
N GLU A 327 2.22 -13.98 8.56
CA GLU A 327 1.70 -12.92 9.41
C GLU A 327 2.20 -11.53 8.97
N LEU A 328 1.34 -10.53 9.08
CA LEU A 328 1.70 -9.12 8.98
C LEU A 328 1.97 -8.54 10.38
N VAL A 329 3.23 -8.21 10.66
CA VAL A 329 3.61 -7.58 11.93
C VAL A 329 3.55 -6.06 11.75
N PRO A 330 2.69 -5.34 12.50
CA PRO A 330 2.63 -3.89 12.44
C PRO A 330 4.00 -3.30 12.79
N ILE A 331 4.41 -2.30 12.03
CA ILE A 331 5.58 -1.49 12.35
C ILE A 331 5.13 -0.08 12.69
N SER A 332 5.84 0.57 13.61
CA SER A 332 5.51 1.92 14.03
C SER A 332 5.55 2.85 12.82
N GLN A 333 4.46 3.60 12.61
CA GLN A 333 4.39 4.68 11.62
C GLN A 333 5.51 5.71 11.89
N PHE A 334 5.87 6.48 10.86
CA PHE A 334 6.87 7.53 10.98
C PHE A 334 6.46 8.52 12.07
N PRO A 335 7.24 8.68 13.15
CA PRO A 335 6.90 9.62 14.22
C PRO A 335 6.89 11.09 13.75
N GLU A 336 7.47 11.36 12.58
CA GLU A 336 7.55 12.67 11.94
C GLU A 336 6.33 13.01 11.09
N VAL A 337 5.58 12.00 10.61
CA VAL A 337 4.32 12.19 9.88
C VAL A 337 3.23 12.52 10.89
N LYS A 338 2.64 13.71 10.75
CA LYS A 338 1.64 14.23 11.70
C LYS A 338 0.22 14.05 11.17
N GLU A 339 0.08 13.97 9.86
CA GLU A 339 -1.19 13.87 9.17
C GLU A 339 -1.37 12.50 8.51
N ARG A 340 -2.38 12.40 7.67
CA ARG A 340 -2.83 11.15 7.08
C ARG A 340 -1.91 10.77 5.93
N LEU A 341 -1.42 9.53 5.95
CA LEU A 341 -0.77 8.98 4.77
C LEU A 341 -1.82 8.46 3.82
N VAL A 342 -1.67 8.78 2.54
CA VAL A 342 -2.46 8.20 1.46
C VAL A 342 -1.50 7.49 0.50
N ILE A 343 -1.91 6.31 0.00
CA ILE A 343 -1.09 5.52 -0.92
C ILE A 343 -0.96 6.31 -2.23
N PRO A 344 0.24 6.77 -2.63
CA PRO A 344 0.51 6.94 -4.04
C PRO A 344 0.60 5.55 -4.66
N TYR A 345 0.10 5.38 -5.89
CA TYR A 345 0.30 4.16 -6.67
C TYR A 345 1.76 3.95 -7.12
N LEU A 346 2.74 4.42 -6.33
CA LEU A 346 4.12 4.59 -6.75
C LEU A 346 5.15 3.91 -5.89
N PHE A 347 6.01 3.17 -6.60
CA PHE A 347 7.29 2.72 -6.12
C PHE A 347 8.37 3.04 -7.13
N GLY A 348 9.53 3.43 -6.61
CA GLY A 348 10.82 3.23 -7.25
C GLY A 348 11.38 1.88 -6.81
N ARG A 349 12.46 1.40 -7.42
CA ARG A 349 13.01 0.08 -7.09
C ARG A 349 13.58 0.03 -5.67
N ASP A 350 14.12 1.16 -5.20
CA ASP A 350 14.79 1.25 -3.90
C ASP A 350 13.99 2.01 -2.82
N PHE A 351 12.79 2.52 -3.14
CA PHE A 351 12.02 3.39 -2.25
C PHE A 351 10.52 3.12 -2.26
N ALA A 352 9.93 3.20 -1.05
CA ALA A 352 8.50 3.38 -0.88
C ALA A 352 8.13 4.87 -0.82
N PHE A 353 7.02 5.24 -1.46
CA PHE A 353 6.50 6.60 -1.50
C PHE A 353 5.23 6.71 -0.67
N PHE A 354 5.13 7.77 0.12
CA PHE A 354 3.88 8.10 0.81
C PHE A 354 3.57 9.57 0.64
N ILE A 355 2.31 9.89 0.38
CA ILE A 355 1.83 11.27 0.36
C ILE A 355 1.23 11.55 1.73
N GLU A 356 1.81 12.51 2.44
CA GLU A 356 1.15 13.15 3.58
C GLU A 356 0.23 14.24 3.01
N GLU A 357 -1.07 14.01 3.17
CA GLU A 357 -2.07 15.04 2.92
C GLU A 357 -1.94 16.08 4.03
N ASP A 358 -1.30 17.20 3.74
CA ASP A 358 -1.09 18.28 4.71
C ASP A 358 -2.21 19.33 4.57
N PHE A 359 -3.06 19.42 5.59
CA PHE A 359 -4.14 20.42 5.69
C PHE A 359 -3.63 21.77 6.26
N ILE A 360 -2.37 21.85 6.71
CA ILE A 360 -1.81 22.98 7.46
C ILE A 360 -0.71 23.71 6.69
N SER A 361 0.05 23.04 5.81
CA SER A 361 1.07 23.66 4.95
C SER A 361 0.58 24.04 3.55
N ASP A 362 1.45 24.69 2.77
CA ASP A 362 1.15 25.21 1.42
C ASP A 362 0.92 24.12 0.35
N GLY A 363 0.86 22.82 0.72
CA GLY A 363 0.42 21.72 -0.14
C GLY A 363 0.91 20.33 0.31
N PRO A 364 0.68 19.27 -0.48
CA PRO A 364 1.01 17.89 -0.10
C PRO A 364 2.53 17.67 0.07
N THR A 365 2.90 16.77 0.97
CA THR A 365 4.31 16.37 1.17
C THR A 365 4.52 14.93 0.71
N LEU A 366 5.55 14.71 -0.11
CA LEU A 366 5.98 13.37 -0.55
C LEU A 366 7.13 12.89 0.34
N HIS A 367 6.95 11.72 0.96
CA HIS A 367 7.97 11.05 1.77
C HIS A 367 8.59 9.89 0.99
N PHE A 368 9.91 9.91 0.92
CA PHE A 368 10.75 8.85 0.39
C PHE A 368 11.23 8.01 1.56
N VAL A 369 10.92 6.74 1.51
CA VAL A 369 11.12 5.86 2.64
C VAL A 369 11.94 4.64 2.22
N LYS A 370 12.98 4.33 3.01
CA LYS A 370 13.76 3.09 2.89
C LYS A 370 13.58 2.18 4.11
N PRO A 371 13.50 0.85 3.92
CA PRO A 371 13.34 -0.13 4.99
C PRO A 371 14.57 -0.39 5.86
#